data_AF-A0ABD5DGW3-F1
#
_entry.id   AF-A0ABD5DGW3-F1
#
_cell.length_a   1.000
_cell.length_b   1.000
_cell.length_c   1.000
_cell.angle_alpha   90.00
_cell.angle_beta   90.00
_cell.angle_gamma   90.00
#
_symmetry.space_group_name_H-M   'P 1'
#
loop_
_entity.id
_entity.type
_entity.pdbx_description
1 polymer ?
#
loop_
_entity_poly.entity_id
_entity_poly.type
_entity_poly.pdbx_seq_one_letter_code
_entity_poly.pdbx_strand_id
1 'polypeptide(L)'
;LEVMSEAVNVIAEGEVLQLMNVNDPDITEENYMRVIYSKTARLFEAASQCAGLLADCTAEEERALQDYGRYLGTAFQLIDD
;
A
#
# COMPACT_ATOMS: atom_id res chain seq x y z
N LEU A 1 -15.13 -7.65 -0.70
CA LEU A 1 -14.57 -7.72 0.67
C LEU A 1 -13.13 -8.20 0.68
N GLU A 2 -12.73 -9.05 -0.28
CA GLU A 2 -11.36 -9.59 -0.37
C GLU A 2 -10.26 -8.52 -0.42
N VAL A 3 -10.38 -7.53 -1.33
CA VAL A 3 -9.39 -6.43 -1.49
C VAL A 3 -9.09 -5.70 -0.18
N MET A 4 -10.12 -5.29 0.57
CA MET A 4 -9.94 -4.58 1.84
C MET A 4 -9.40 -5.51 2.95
N SER A 5 -9.83 -6.76 2.99
CA SER A 5 -9.33 -7.71 3.99
C SER A 5 -7.85 -8.03 3.77
N GLU A 6 -7.44 -8.21 2.53
CA GLU A 6 -6.04 -8.41 2.16
C GLU A 6 -5.21 -7.17 2.48
N ALA A 7 -5.72 -5.97 2.14
CA ALA A 7 -5.04 -4.72 2.45
C ALA A 7 -4.75 -4.57 3.95
N VAL A 8 -5.74 -4.85 4.81
CA VAL A 8 -5.57 -4.77 6.27
C VAL A 8 -4.56 -5.79 6.79
N ASN A 9 -4.56 -7.02 6.26
CA ASN A 9 -3.57 -8.02 6.65
C ASN A 9 -2.14 -7.60 6.26
N VAL A 10 -1.96 -7.12 5.02
CA VAL A 10 -0.65 -6.62 4.56
C VAL A 10 -0.18 -5.45 5.41
N ILE A 11 -1.09 -4.55 5.83
CA ILE A 11 -0.77 -3.44 6.71
C ILE A 11 -0.26 -3.93 8.08
N ALA A 12 -0.96 -4.90 8.67
CA ALA A 12 -0.54 -5.49 9.94
C ALA A 12 0.82 -6.21 9.82
N GLU A 13 1.07 -6.93 8.72
CA GLU A 13 2.37 -7.55 8.45
C GLU A 13 3.48 -6.51 8.28
N GLY A 14 3.20 -5.39 7.61
CA GLY A 14 4.13 -4.28 7.42
C GLY A 14 4.58 -3.65 8.74
N GLU A 15 3.67 -3.45 9.68
CA GLU A 15 3.98 -2.96 11.04
C GLU A 15 4.87 -3.95 11.81
N VAL A 16 4.60 -5.25 11.70
CA VAL A 16 5.45 -6.28 12.30
C VAL A 16 6.84 -6.30 11.66
N LEU A 17 6.92 -6.21 10.34
CA LEU A 17 8.19 -6.17 9.61
C LEU A 17 9.01 -4.92 9.99
N GLN A 18 8.34 -3.77 10.14
CA GLN A 18 8.97 -2.55 10.63
C GLN A 18 9.56 -2.78 12.02
N LEU A 19 8.78 -3.31 12.97
CA LEU A 19 9.23 -3.62 14.33
C LEU A 19 10.45 -4.56 14.34
N MET A 20 10.47 -5.58 13.48
CA MET A 20 11.59 -6.53 13.37
C MET A 20 12.86 -5.89 12.82
N ASN A 21 12.73 -4.87 11.97
CA ASN A 21 13.86 -4.18 11.33
C ASN A 21 14.25 -2.88 12.06
N VAL A 22 13.61 -2.54 13.18
CA VAL A 22 14.03 -1.41 14.01
C VAL A 22 15.48 -1.66 14.47
N ASN A 23 16.37 -0.73 14.09
CA ASN A 23 17.82 -0.76 14.33
C ASN A 23 18.68 -1.56 13.33
N ASP A 24 18.17 -1.91 12.14
CA ASP A 24 19.04 -2.36 11.05
C ASP A 24 19.45 -1.17 10.16
N PRO A 25 20.68 -0.61 10.33
CA PRO A 25 21.17 0.49 9.50
C PRO A 25 21.52 0.04 8.07
N ASP A 26 21.61 -1.27 7.80
CA ASP A 26 21.99 -1.83 6.51
C ASP A 26 20.75 -2.22 5.67
N ILE A 27 19.55 -1.71 6.02
CA ILE A 27 18.33 -1.95 5.27
C ILE A 27 18.49 -1.51 3.81
N THR A 28 18.13 -2.38 2.88
CA THR A 28 18.16 -2.07 1.44
C THR A 28 17.03 -1.12 1.06
N GLU A 29 17.25 -0.29 0.04
CA GLU A 29 16.20 0.58 -0.52
C GLU A 29 14.94 -0.23 -0.91
N GLU A 30 15.12 -1.42 -1.49
CA GLU A 30 14.01 -2.31 -1.83
C GLU A 30 13.19 -2.72 -0.60
N ASN A 31 13.86 -3.09 0.50
CA ASN A 31 13.16 -3.47 1.74
C ASN A 31 12.48 -2.26 2.38
N TYR A 32 13.11 -1.09 2.34
CA TYR A 32 12.51 0.16 2.79
C TYR A 32 11.23 0.50 2.00
N MET A 33 11.29 0.40 0.66
CA MET A 33 10.13 0.62 -0.21
C MET A 33 9.01 -0.41 0.03
N ARG A 34 9.35 -1.65 0.35
CA ARG A 34 8.34 -2.66 0.76
C ARG A 34 7.68 -2.30 2.08
N VAL A 35 8.43 -1.80 3.07
CA VAL A 35 7.86 -1.35 4.35
C VAL A 35 6.89 -0.18 4.12
N ILE A 36 7.30 0.84 3.36
CA ILE A 36 6.43 1.98 3.01
C ILE A 36 5.14 1.49 2.34
N TYR A 37 5.27 0.62 1.34
CA TYR A 37 4.12 0.09 0.62
C TYR A 37 3.15 -0.64 1.56
N SER A 38 3.72 -1.47 2.44
CA SER A 38 2.99 -2.32 3.37
C SER A 38 2.46 -1.57 4.59
N LYS A 39 2.59 -0.24 4.67
CA LYS A 39 2.08 0.54 5.80
C LYS A 39 0.95 1.47 5.38
N THR A 40 1.20 2.28 4.36
CA THR A 40 0.30 3.37 3.98
C THR A 40 -0.19 3.22 2.55
N ALA A 41 0.69 2.86 1.60
CA ALA A 41 0.32 2.82 0.19
C ALA A 41 -0.75 1.76 -0.11
N ARG A 42 -0.71 0.60 0.56
CA ARG A 42 -1.70 -0.47 0.36
C ARG A 42 -3.13 -0.03 0.71
N LEU A 43 -3.30 0.83 1.71
CA LEU A 43 -4.63 1.33 2.07
C LEU A 43 -5.16 2.29 1.01
N PHE A 44 -4.32 3.19 0.50
CA PHE A 44 -4.68 4.11 -0.58
C PHE A 44 -5.05 3.35 -1.87
N GLU A 45 -4.25 2.34 -2.23
CA GLU A 45 -4.52 1.45 -3.37
C GLU A 45 -5.87 0.73 -3.22
N ALA A 46 -6.12 0.10 -2.07
CA ALA A 46 -7.35 -0.63 -1.84
C ALA A 46 -8.57 0.30 -1.84
N ALA A 47 -8.45 1.51 -1.29
CA ALA A 47 -9.52 2.49 -1.26
C ALA A 47 -9.91 2.96 -2.68
N SER A 48 -8.94 3.32 -3.52
CA SER A 48 -9.21 3.76 -4.89
C SER A 48 -9.75 2.63 -5.77
N GLN A 49 -9.18 1.42 -5.66
CA GLN A 49 -9.66 0.24 -6.37
C GLN A 49 -11.09 -0.11 -5.96
N CYS A 50 -11.39 -0.15 -4.65
CA CYS A 50 -12.74 -0.48 -4.16
C CYS A 50 -13.79 0.54 -4.59
N ALA A 51 -13.42 1.83 -4.69
CA ALA A 51 -14.31 2.86 -5.22
C ALA A 51 -14.67 2.59 -6.69
N GLY A 52 -13.70 2.19 -7.52
CA GLY A 52 -13.93 1.79 -8.91
C GLY A 52 -14.84 0.58 -9.03
N LEU A 53 -14.56 -0.47 -8.25
CA LEU A 53 -15.36 -1.69 -8.20
C LEU A 53 -16.83 -1.42 -7.81
N LEU A 54 -17.06 -0.55 -6.82
CA LEU A 54 -18.41 -0.16 -6.40
C LEU A 54 -19.16 0.69 -7.44
N ALA A 55 -18.44 1.31 -8.36
CA ALA A 55 -18.99 2.09 -9.46
C ALA A 55 -19.12 1.30 -10.77
N ASP A 56 -18.93 -0.03 -10.74
CA ASP A 56 -18.94 -0.92 -11.91
C ASP A 56 -18.00 -0.45 -13.04
N CYS A 57 -16.80 0.05 -12.66
CA CYS A 57 -15.83 0.52 -13.65
C CYS A 57 -15.28 -0.64 -14.51
N THR A 58 -14.66 -0.28 -15.63
CA THR A 58 -13.96 -1.26 -16.47
C THR A 58 -12.69 -1.78 -15.78
N ALA A 59 -12.18 -2.92 -16.24
CA ALA A 59 -10.92 -3.47 -15.73
C ALA A 59 -9.71 -2.55 -15.96
N GLU A 60 -9.75 -1.72 -17.02
CA GLU A 60 -8.71 -0.73 -17.29
C GLU A 60 -8.76 0.42 -16.27
N GLU A 61 -9.96 0.92 -15.96
CA GLU A 61 -10.17 1.96 -14.95
C GLU A 61 -9.84 1.46 -13.54
N GLU A 62 -10.20 0.21 -13.22
CA GLU A 62 -9.84 -0.43 -11.95
C GLU A 62 -8.33 -0.46 -11.77
N ARG A 63 -7.59 -0.91 -12.79
CA ARG A 63 -6.12 -0.93 -12.80
C ARG A 63 -5.54 0.46 -12.62
N ALA A 64 -6.07 1.44 -13.33
CA ALA A 64 -5.63 2.83 -13.24
C ALA A 64 -5.86 3.42 -11.84
N LEU A 65 -7.00 3.13 -11.22
CA LEU A 65 -7.32 3.55 -9.85
C LEU A 65 -6.43 2.86 -8.83
N GLN A 66 -6.18 1.56 -9.00
CA GLN A 66 -5.25 0.80 -8.18
C GLN A 66 -3.85 1.43 -8.22
N ASP A 67 -3.30 1.64 -9.42
CA ASP A 67 -1.98 2.25 -9.60
C ASP A 67 -1.93 3.67 -9.05
N TYR A 68 -2.98 4.47 -9.27
CA TYR A 68 -3.09 5.81 -8.71
C TYR A 68 -2.99 5.80 -7.17
N GLY A 69 -3.77 4.96 -6.49
CA GLY A 69 -3.76 4.86 -5.04
C GLY A 69 -2.41 4.40 -4.51
N ARG A 70 -1.80 3.40 -5.16
CA ARG A 70 -0.46 2.90 -4.82
C ARG A 70 0.61 3.99 -4.92
N TYR A 71 0.68 4.69 -6.05
CA TYR A 71 1.71 5.72 -6.25
C TYR A 71 1.48 6.95 -5.38
N LEU A 72 0.22 7.39 -5.22
CA LEU A 72 -0.12 8.50 -4.34
C LEU A 72 0.23 8.18 -2.89
N GLY A 73 -0.16 7.01 -2.39
CA GLY A 73 0.13 6.62 -1.01
C GLY A 73 1.61 6.41 -0.74
N THR A 74 2.37 5.92 -1.73
CA THR A 74 3.84 5.82 -1.65
C THR A 74 4.46 7.21 -1.59
N ALA A 75 4.07 8.12 -2.48
CA ALA A 75 4.57 9.49 -2.47
C ALA A 75 4.20 10.24 -1.19
N PHE A 76 3.00 10.00 -0.65
CA PHE A 76 2.56 10.56 0.62
C PHE A 76 3.46 10.11 1.78
N GLN A 77 3.75 8.80 1.87
CA GLN A 77 4.59 8.29 2.95
C GLN A 77 6.05 8.72 2.84
N LEU A 78 6.60 8.82 1.62
CA LEU A 78 7.95 9.34 1.40
C LEU A 78 8.13 10.80 1.84
N ILE A 79 7.04 11.56 1.96
CA ILE A 79 7.05 12.94 2.46
C ILE A 79 6.80 13.00 3.97
N ASP A 80 6.09 12.02 4.53
CA ASP A 80 5.78 11.90 5.96
C ASP A 80 6.98 11.37 6.77
N ASP A 81 7.72 10.42 6.20
CA ASP A 81 8.99 9.88 6.72
C ASP A 81 10.13 10.91 6.67
#